data_AF-A0AAD9UAR3-F1
#
_entry.id   AF-A0AAD9UAR3-F1
#
_cell.length_a   1.000
_cell.length_b   1.000
_cell.length_c   1.000
_cell.angle_alpha   90.00
_cell.angle_beta   90.00
_cell.angle_gamma   90.00
#
_symmetry.space_group_name_H-M   'P 1'
#
loop_
_entity.id
_entity.type
_entity.pdbx_description
1 polymer ?
#
loop_
_entity_poly.entity_id
_entity_poly.type
_entity_poly.pdbx_seq_one_letter_code
_entity_poly.pdbx_strand_id
1 'polypeptide(L)'
;MLPDSDKIPSSIKDVMKTMTTLGLEYEKIHACSNDCILYRNDYNGLSVCPTCKTSRWKVKNKSNKECIGVPAKILWYFPLIPRFKRMFQSSQTAKDLTWHVNGREDGKLRYPADSPS
;
A
#
# COMPACT_ATOMS: atom_id res chain seq x y z
N MET A 1 13.92 -19.13 9.93
CA MET A 1 13.08 -20.08 10.71
C MET A 1 11.70 -19.48 10.84
N LEU A 2 10.65 -20.26 10.62
CA LEU A 2 9.28 -19.84 10.94
C LEU A 2 9.08 -19.86 12.46
N PRO A 3 8.22 -19.00 13.03
CA PRO A 3 7.97 -19.00 14.46
C PRO A 3 7.32 -20.32 14.92
N ASP A 4 7.61 -20.72 16.16
CA ASP A 4 7.01 -21.91 16.80
C ASP A 4 5.48 -21.85 16.79
N SER A 5 4.80 -23.00 16.77
CA SER A 5 3.33 -23.09 16.68
C SER A 5 2.60 -22.23 17.72
N ASP A 6 3.19 -22.10 18.91
CA ASP A 6 2.61 -21.40 20.05
C ASP A 6 2.66 -19.87 19.91
N LYS A 7 3.38 -19.37 18.89
CA LYS A 7 3.51 -17.95 18.53
C LYS A 7 2.67 -17.57 17.32
N ILE A 8 1.97 -18.52 16.70
CA ILE A 8 1.08 -18.25 15.59
C ILE A 8 -0.26 -17.74 16.15
N PRO A 9 -0.75 -16.56 15.72
CA PRO A 9 -2.03 -16.06 16.20
C PRO A 9 -3.16 -17.04 15.83
N SER A 10 -3.99 -17.37 16.81
CA SER A 10 -5.06 -18.38 16.66
C SER A 10 -6.27 -17.87 15.87
N SER A 11 -6.38 -16.57 15.63
CA SER A 11 -7.49 -15.95 14.89
C SER A 11 -7.04 -14.92 13.86
N ILE A 12 -7.85 -14.74 12.80
CA ILE A 12 -7.64 -13.70 11.78
C ILE A 12 -7.60 -12.30 12.42
N LYS A 13 -8.37 -12.06 13.49
CA LYS A 13 -8.36 -10.79 14.20
C LYS A 13 -7.00 -10.53 14.86
N ASP A 14 -6.41 -11.55 15.47
CA ASP A 14 -5.09 -11.44 16.10
C ASP A 14 -3.99 -11.27 15.05
N VAL A 15 -4.09 -11.94 13.90
CA VAL A 15 -3.21 -11.71 12.75
C VAL A 15 -3.32 -10.27 12.24
N MET A 16 -4.53 -9.74 12.08
CA MET A 16 -4.72 -8.36 11.62
C MET A 16 -4.19 -7.36 12.64
N LYS A 17 -4.41 -7.61 13.94
CA LYS A 17 -3.88 -6.78 15.02
C LYS A 17 -2.35 -6.78 15.03
N THR A 18 -1.70 -7.94 14.88
CA THR A 18 -0.24 -8.01 14.80
C THR A 18 0.29 -7.32 13.54
N MET A 19 -0.37 -7.47 12.39
CA MET A 19 -0.03 -6.75 11.15
C MET A 19 -0.11 -5.22 11.35
N THR A 20 -1.17 -4.71 11.99
CA THR A 20 -1.31 -3.28 12.29
C THR A 20 -0.22 -2.80 13.26
N THR A 21 0.07 -3.54 14.33
CA THR A 21 1.18 -3.20 15.25
C THR A 21 2.52 -3.16 14.54
N LEU A 22 2.73 -4.09 13.61
CA LEU A 22 3.91 -4.12 12.76
C LEU A 22 3.83 -3.08 11.63
N GLY A 23 2.81 -2.23 11.53
CA GLY A 23 2.62 -1.25 10.46
C GLY A 23 2.48 -1.86 9.06
N LEU A 24 2.19 -3.14 8.95
CA LEU A 24 1.97 -3.91 7.71
C LEU A 24 0.49 -3.87 7.29
N GLU A 25 -0.25 -2.88 7.80
CA GLU A 25 -1.62 -2.62 7.39
C GLU A 25 -1.69 -2.22 5.91
N TYR A 26 -2.82 -2.55 5.29
CA TYR A 26 -3.09 -2.22 3.90
C TYR A 26 -4.53 -1.76 3.74
N GLU A 27 -4.73 -0.82 2.83
CA GLU A 27 -6.02 -0.32 2.39
C GLU A 27 -6.35 -0.92 1.03
N LYS A 28 -7.58 -1.43 0.87
CA LYS A 28 -8.08 -1.87 -0.44
C LYS A 28 -8.75 -0.70 -1.11
N ILE A 29 -8.22 -0.26 -2.25
CA ILE A 29 -8.76 0.84 -3.04
C ILE A 29 -9.24 0.27 -4.37
N HIS A 30 -10.48 0.58 -4.77
CA HIS A 30 -10.97 0.13 -6.08
C HIS A 30 -10.23 0.93 -7.17
N ALA A 31 -9.84 0.26 -8.25
CA ALA A 31 -9.18 0.87 -9.38
C ALA A 31 -10.01 0.69 -10.65
N CYS A 32 -9.85 1.61 -11.60
CA CYS A 32 -10.34 1.38 -12.95
C CYS A 32 -9.62 0.18 -13.57
N SER A 33 -10.32 -0.65 -14.35
CA SER A 33 -9.70 -1.77 -15.07
C SER A 33 -8.58 -1.33 -16.01
N ASN A 34 -8.69 -0.13 -16.58
CA ASN A 34 -7.71 0.49 -17.48
C ASN A 34 -6.73 1.43 -16.73
N ASP A 35 -6.66 1.35 -15.39
CA ASP A 35 -5.73 2.12 -14.55
C ASP A 35 -5.82 3.65 -14.67
N CYS A 36 -6.93 4.20 -15.19
CA CYS A 36 -7.08 5.65 -15.36
C CYS A 36 -7.21 6.40 -14.03
N ILE A 37 -7.91 5.81 -13.06
CA ILE A 37 -8.19 6.43 -11.76
C ILE A 37 -8.24 5.38 -10.65
N LEU A 38 -8.06 5.86 -9.41
CA LEU A 38 -8.46 5.17 -8.20
C LEU A 38 -9.79 5.74 -7.70
N TYR A 39 -10.74 4.88 -7.34
CA TYR A 39 -12.02 5.30 -6.76
C TYR A 39 -11.82 5.65 -5.28
N ARG A 40 -11.18 6.79 -5.04
CA ARG A 40 -10.87 7.39 -3.74
C ARG A 40 -11.21 8.88 -3.79
N ASN A 41 -11.45 9.50 -2.63
CA ASN A 41 -11.78 10.92 -2.48
C ASN A 41 -12.97 11.29 -3.39
N ASP A 42 -12.82 12.28 -4.27
CA ASP A 42 -13.86 12.77 -5.16
C ASP A 42 -14.44 11.70 -6.10
N TYR A 43 -13.67 10.64 -6.39
CA TYR A 43 -14.11 9.53 -7.24
C TYR A 43 -14.74 8.37 -6.48
N ASN A 44 -14.83 8.42 -5.14
CA ASN A 44 -15.30 7.30 -4.32
C ASN A 44 -16.76 6.92 -4.61
N GLY A 45 -17.62 7.90 -4.92
CA GLY A 45 -19.04 7.67 -5.22
C GLY A 45 -19.31 7.19 -6.65
N LEU A 46 -18.32 7.21 -7.54
CA LEU A 46 -18.53 6.89 -8.94
C LEU A 46 -18.64 5.38 -9.16
N SER A 47 -19.56 4.99 -10.04
CA SER A 47 -19.70 3.64 -10.58
C SER A 47 -19.06 3.47 -11.95
N VAL A 48 -18.74 4.56 -12.63
CA VAL A 48 -18.16 4.58 -13.98
C VAL A 48 -16.95 5.51 -14.01
N CYS A 49 -15.89 5.08 -14.69
CA CYS A 49 -14.69 5.89 -14.83
C CYS A 49 -14.96 7.16 -15.66
N PRO A 50 -14.62 8.36 -15.17
CA PRO A 50 -14.85 9.61 -15.91
C PRO A 50 -14.02 9.67 -17.20
N THR A 51 -12.84 9.04 -17.23
CA THR A 51 -11.88 9.06 -18.34
C THR A 51 -12.23 8.05 -19.43
N CYS A 52 -12.29 6.75 -19.12
CA CYS A 52 -12.47 5.70 -20.12
C CYS A 52 -13.90 5.13 -20.20
N LYS A 53 -14.83 5.67 -19.41
CA LYS A 53 -16.25 5.25 -19.32
C LYS A 53 -16.48 3.77 -18.98
N THR A 54 -15.43 3.07 -18.52
CA THR A 54 -15.54 1.67 -18.10
C THR A 54 -16.17 1.59 -16.71
N SER A 55 -16.97 0.55 -16.48
CA SER A 55 -17.59 0.28 -15.18
C SER A 55 -16.56 0.00 -14.09
N ARG A 56 -16.89 0.38 -12.86
CA ARG A 56 -16.17 0.02 -11.64
C ARG A 56 -16.35 -1.45 -11.28
N TRP A 57 -17.47 -2.06 -11.69
CA TRP A 57 -17.91 -3.35 -11.21
C TRP A 57 -17.46 -4.49 -12.12
N LYS A 58 -17.27 -5.68 -11.53
CA LYS A 58 -16.89 -6.88 -12.26
C LYS A 58 -18.07 -7.39 -13.10
N VAL A 59 -17.82 -7.71 -14.37
CA VAL A 59 -18.80 -8.33 -15.26
C VAL A 59 -18.69 -9.86 -15.18
N LYS A 60 -19.82 -10.57 -15.11
CA LYS A 60 -19.86 -12.04 -15.21
C LYS A 60 -19.75 -12.48 -16.67
N ASN A 61 -18.69 -13.21 -17.01
CA ASN A 61 -18.42 -13.68 -18.38
C ASN A 61 -19.58 -14.43 -19.05
N LYS A 62 -20.37 -15.20 -18.29
CA LYS A 62 -21.46 -16.03 -18.87
C LYS A 62 -22.74 -15.24 -19.18
N SER A 63 -23.01 -14.16 -18.47
CA SER A 63 -24.29 -13.44 -18.54
C SER A 63 -24.16 -11.98 -18.94
N ASN A 64 -22.93 -11.49 -19.09
CA ASN A 64 -22.60 -10.07 -19.30
C ASN A 64 -23.25 -9.12 -18.27
N LYS A 65 -23.63 -9.64 -17.09
CA LYS A 65 -24.25 -8.88 -16.01
C LYS A 65 -23.18 -8.34 -15.07
N GLU A 66 -23.30 -7.06 -14.72
CA GLU A 66 -22.47 -6.44 -13.68
C GLU A 66 -22.81 -7.00 -12.30
N CYS A 67 -21.77 -7.30 -11.53
CA CYS A 67 -21.86 -7.64 -10.12
C CYS A 67 -21.62 -6.37 -9.31
N ILE A 68 -22.68 -5.57 -9.14
CA ILE A 68 -22.63 -4.36 -8.32
C ILE A 68 -22.12 -4.72 -6.92
N GLY A 69 -21.17 -3.95 -6.41
CA GLY A 69 -20.49 -4.19 -5.14
C GLY A 69 -19.19 -4.99 -5.25
N VAL A 70 -18.96 -5.73 -6.34
CA VAL A 70 -17.69 -6.42 -6.59
C VAL A 70 -16.85 -5.59 -7.55
N PRO A 71 -15.76 -4.94 -7.10
CA PRO A 71 -14.92 -4.15 -8.00
C PRO A 71 -14.25 -5.02 -9.06
N ALA A 72 -14.07 -4.45 -10.25
CA ALA A 72 -13.35 -5.10 -11.34
C ALA A 72 -11.84 -5.22 -11.04
N LYS A 73 -11.25 -4.20 -10.39
CA LYS A 73 -9.85 -4.16 -10.00
C LYS A 73 -9.69 -3.56 -8.60
N ILE A 74 -8.78 -4.11 -7.79
CA ILE A 74 -8.45 -3.64 -6.45
C ILE A 74 -6.93 -3.39 -6.38
N LEU A 75 -6.56 -2.18 -5.97
CA LEU A 75 -5.20 -1.83 -5.55
C LEU A 75 -5.07 -2.05 -4.04
N TRP A 76 -3.97 -2.68 -3.61
CA TRP A 76 -3.62 -2.87 -2.21
C TRP A 76 -2.59 -1.81 -1.84
N TYR A 77 -3.02 -0.77 -1.15
CA TYR A 77 -2.19 0.37 -0.78
C TYR A 77 -1.64 0.18 0.63
N PHE A 78 -0.32 0.30 0.80
CA PHE A 78 0.32 0.28 2.11
C PHE A 78 0.53 1.73 2.58
N PRO A 79 -0.11 2.18 3.67
CA PRO A 79 0.05 3.54 4.15
C PRO A 79 1.51 3.90 4.43
N LEU A 80 1.94 5.04 3.90
CA LEU A 80 3.34 5.48 4.01
C LEU A 80 3.70 5.87 5.45
N ILE A 81 2.82 6.58 6.16
CA ILE A 81 3.13 7.15 7.48
C ILE A 81 3.52 6.08 8.51
N PRO A 82 2.73 4.99 8.73
CA PRO A 82 3.11 3.92 9.65
C PRO A 82 4.43 3.24 9.27
N ARG A 83 4.68 3.10 7.96
CA ARG A 83 5.91 2.52 7.45
C ARG A 83 7.12 3.39 7.74
N PHE A 84 7.02 4.71 7.52
CA PHE A 84 8.07 5.65 7.88
C PHE A 84 8.31 5.67 9.39
N LYS A 85 7.26 5.77 10.22
CA LYS A 85 7.39 5.71 11.69
C LYS A 85 8.21 4.51 12.14
N ARG A 86 7.97 3.33 11.56
CA ARG A 86 8.73 2.11 11.84
C ARG A 86 10.19 2.19 11.37
N MET A 87 10.44 2.69 10.16
CA MET A 87 11.81 2.85 9.68
C MET A 87 12.63 3.79 10.58
N PHE A 88 11.99 4.84 11.11
CA PHE A 88 12.62 5.76 12.06
C PHE A 88 12.82 5.20 13.48
N GLN A 89 12.20 4.06 13.83
CA GLN A 89 12.46 3.38 15.12
C GLN A 89 13.82 2.66 15.14
N SER A 90 14.35 2.29 13.97
CA SER A 90 15.70 1.74 13.84
C SER A 90 16.70 2.88 13.77
N SER A 91 17.61 2.98 14.74
CA SER A 91 18.63 4.02 14.78
C SER A 91 19.54 4.00 13.54
N GLN A 92 19.86 2.80 13.03
CA GLN A 92 20.64 2.65 11.81
C GLN A 92 19.85 3.16 10.59
N THR A 93 18.63 2.66 10.41
CA THR A 93 17.79 3.03 9.26
C THR A 93 17.42 4.52 9.28
N ALA A 94 17.23 5.10 10.47
CA ALA A 94 16.99 6.53 10.64
C ALA A 94 18.18 7.38 10.17
N LYS A 95 19.43 6.94 10.43
CA LYS A 95 20.64 7.61 9.90
C LYS A 95 20.63 7.58 8.37
N ASP A 96 20.32 6.44 7.77
CA ASP A 96 20.29 6.29 6.32
C ASP A 96 19.20 7.17 5.68
N LEU A 97 18.00 7.22 6.28
CA LEU A 97 16.89 8.07 5.82
C LEU A 97 17.18 9.58 5.95
N THR A 98 17.99 9.98 6.93
CA THR A 98 18.37 11.38 7.19
C THR A 98 19.75 11.74 6.63
N TRP A 99 20.38 10.83 5.88
CA TRP A 99 21.72 11.03 5.35
C TRP A 99 21.83 12.25 4.42
N HIS A 100 20.76 12.56 3.68
CA HIS A 100 20.71 13.73 2.80
C HIS A 100 20.84 15.07 3.56
N VAL A 101 20.58 15.11 4.87
CA VAL A 101 20.78 16.29 5.73
C VAL A 101 22.11 16.20 6.48
N ASN A 102 22.42 15.03 7.03
CA ASN A 102 23.54 14.86 7.97
C ASN A 102 24.87 14.44 7.32
N GLY A 103 24.84 13.98 6.05
CA GLY A 103 26.00 13.36 5.39
C GLY A 103 26.85 14.33 4.58
N ARG A 104 26.24 15.29 3.86
CA ARG A 104 26.95 16.25 3.01
C ARG A 104 26.16 17.54 2.81
N GLU A 105 26.76 18.68 3.12
CA GLU A 105 26.18 20.01 2.94
C GLU A 105 26.70 20.66 1.64
N ASP A 106 26.29 20.13 0.47
CA ASP A 106 26.59 20.73 -0.84
C ASP A 106 25.33 21.27 -1.56
N GLY A 107 24.18 21.22 -0.89
CA GLY A 107 22.89 21.65 -1.43
C GLY A 107 22.32 20.74 -2.52
N LYS A 108 22.90 19.53 -2.74
CA LYS A 108 22.44 18.59 -3.78
C LYS A 108 21.85 17.34 -3.14
N LEU A 109 20.68 16.91 -3.64
CA LEU A 109 20.10 15.62 -3.25
C LEU A 109 20.88 14.48 -3.90
N ARG A 110 21.50 13.61 -3.10
CA ARG A 110 22.23 12.41 -3.56
C ARG A 110 21.82 11.18 -2.77
N TYR A 111 22.01 10.01 -3.35
CA TYR A 111 21.93 8.73 -2.64
C TYR A 111 23.16 8.55 -1.72
N PRO A 112 23.03 7.82 -0.60
CA PRO A 112 24.16 7.45 0.24
C PRO A 112 25.26 6.76 -0.59
N ALA A 113 26.51 7.19 -0.41
CA ALA A 113 27.65 6.77 -1.23
C ALA A 113 28.30 5.46 -0.73
N ASP A 114 27.51 4.55 -0.17
CA ASP A 114 28.00 3.37 0.55
C ASP A 114 27.90 2.08 -0.28
N SER A 115 27.67 2.18 -1.59
CA SER A 115 27.84 1.04 -2.50
C SER A 115 29.35 0.81 -2.70
N PRO A 116 29.91 -0.35 -2.32
CA PRO A 116 31.23 -0.71 -2.80
C PRO A 116 31.21 -0.74 -4.33
N SER A 117 32.28 -0.19 -4.92
CA SER A 117 32.59 -0.29 -6.35
C SER A 117 32.85 -1.73 -6.77
#